data_AF-A0A7X4CDW7-F1
#
_entry.id   AF-A0A7X4CDW7-F1
#
_cell.length_a   1.000
_cell.length_b   1.000
_cell.length_c   1.000
_cell.angle_alpha   90.00
_cell.angle_beta   90.00
_cell.angle_gamma   90.00
#
_symmetry.space_group_name_H-M   'P 1'
#
loop_
_entity.id
_entity.type
_entity.pdbx_description
1 polymer ?
#
loop_
_entity_poly.entity_id
_entity_poly.type
_entity_poly.pdbx_seq_one_letter_code
_entity_poly.pdbx_strand_id
1 'polypeptide(L)'
;MAIGKQNVTSGYFVDDWLCLHNLYVDTVRVALTKFENFHRVAPTLPLAPQNGLLLKAENAWKLAAESLSNKLPNLEMEISQVAQGSKRNFYASSQNSSYTLIEDDSDFPTVSMSFNGSAADILCVAHEFGHVLQLYLAGRHFIPPMYREIAAFLAECIFLEYMEEIQPDLGMDIRAAWELDNQIYFENDGKLLLDALKTPQISKYNYRYNYPLARSIAAKMKKTASEDDWYLVFHGNLEAIKTLIDTQLLDREKEMQNYLPEVPEPEANRPAINAYRSLGMMVLLDIDYWQGESERTIEEYYVARLAHLQSQTALVAIEKERKPVGYAIWDIDQTDTNIIRLQRQAAPFGHHLALQAKLQARFPKDVRVLSHHTRSAREEQVAW
;
A
#
# COMPACT_ATOMS: atom_id res chain seq x y z
N MET A 1 33.33 -34.00 24.78
CA MET A 1 32.57 -35.06 24.10
C MET A 1 32.30 -34.57 22.69
N ALA A 2 32.96 -35.16 21.70
CA ALA A 2 32.86 -34.74 20.30
C ALA A 2 31.52 -35.21 19.72
N ILE A 3 30.74 -34.28 19.16
CA ILE A 3 29.60 -34.59 18.30
C ILE A 3 29.88 -33.96 16.94
N GLY A 4 29.78 -34.81 15.93
CA GLY A 4 30.32 -34.64 14.59
C GLY A 4 29.81 -33.44 13.80
N LYS A 5 30.73 -32.92 12.97
CA LYS A 5 30.45 -32.09 11.81
C LYS A 5 29.62 -32.90 10.80
N GLN A 6 28.29 -32.76 10.87
CA GLN A 6 27.47 -32.82 9.65
C GLN A 6 27.40 -31.39 9.11
N ASN A 7 27.90 -31.21 7.89
CA ASN A 7 27.74 -29.97 7.12
C ASN A 7 26.24 -29.78 6.82
N VAL A 8 25.52 -29.11 7.70
CA VAL A 8 24.21 -28.55 7.40
C VAL A 8 24.45 -27.16 6.79
N THR A 9 24.61 -27.09 5.47
CA THR A 9 24.41 -25.83 4.74
C THR A 9 22.91 -25.57 4.62
N SER A 10 22.20 -25.33 5.72
CA SER A 10 20.82 -24.85 5.68
C SER A 10 20.85 -23.33 5.60
N GLY A 11 21.06 -22.80 4.39
CA GLY A 11 20.73 -21.39 4.13
C GLY A 11 19.21 -21.24 4.10
N TYR A 12 18.68 -20.13 4.58
CA TYR A 12 17.27 -19.77 4.39
C TYR A 12 17.01 -19.49 2.91
N PHE A 13 15.80 -19.81 2.44
CA PHE A 13 15.33 -19.60 1.08
C PHE A 13 14.28 -18.48 1.01
N VAL A 14 13.94 -18.04 -0.20
CA VAL A 14 12.86 -17.06 -0.40
C VAL A 14 11.52 -17.59 0.12
N ASP A 15 11.29 -18.90 0.06
CA ASP A 15 10.09 -19.53 0.62
C ASP A 15 9.99 -19.35 2.15
N ASP A 16 11.12 -19.49 2.87
CA ASP A 16 11.18 -19.21 4.31
C ASP A 16 10.89 -17.73 4.60
N TRP A 17 11.43 -16.82 3.76
CA TRP A 17 11.18 -15.40 3.87
C TRP A 17 9.70 -15.05 3.62
N LEU A 18 9.06 -15.66 2.62
CA LEU A 18 7.62 -15.48 2.36
C LEU A 18 6.79 -15.97 3.54
N CYS A 19 7.11 -17.15 4.07
CA CYS A 19 6.44 -17.74 5.22
C CYS A 19 6.58 -16.85 6.48
N LEU A 20 7.79 -16.38 6.77
CA LEU A 20 8.09 -15.53 7.92
C LEU A 20 7.26 -14.23 7.94
N HIS A 21 7.00 -13.67 6.76
CA HIS A 21 6.26 -12.41 6.60
C HIS A 21 4.79 -12.62 6.22
N ASN A 22 4.30 -13.87 6.19
CA ASN A 22 2.95 -14.24 5.75
C ASN A 22 2.59 -13.64 4.37
N LEU A 23 3.51 -13.74 3.42
CA LEU A 23 3.36 -13.22 2.06
C LEU A 23 3.15 -14.35 1.04
N TYR A 24 2.42 -14.05 -0.03
CA TYR A 24 2.27 -14.92 -1.18
C TYR A 24 3.09 -14.39 -2.37
N VAL A 25 3.66 -15.30 -3.16
CA VAL A 25 4.48 -14.97 -4.34
C VAL A 25 3.77 -13.96 -5.25
N ASP A 26 2.50 -14.22 -5.58
CA ASP A 26 1.76 -13.38 -6.52
C ASP A 26 1.45 -11.99 -5.94
N THR A 27 1.14 -11.90 -4.65
CA THR A 27 0.96 -10.60 -3.96
C THR A 27 2.23 -9.77 -4.04
N VAL A 28 3.39 -10.37 -3.78
CA VAL A 28 4.68 -9.67 -3.84
C VAL A 28 5.01 -9.25 -5.27
N ARG A 29 4.79 -10.12 -6.27
CA ARG A 29 5.00 -9.77 -7.68
C ARG A 29 4.13 -8.60 -8.11
N VAL A 30 2.84 -8.61 -7.77
CA VAL A 30 1.90 -7.52 -8.10
C VAL A 30 2.31 -6.23 -7.41
N ALA A 31 2.78 -6.29 -6.16
CA ALA A 31 3.29 -5.11 -5.47
C ALA A 31 4.54 -4.54 -6.18
N LEU A 32 5.48 -5.39 -6.57
CA LEU A 32 6.72 -5.00 -7.24
C LEU A 32 6.49 -4.38 -8.61
N THR A 33 5.52 -4.87 -9.40
CA THR A 33 5.20 -4.27 -10.71
C THR A 33 4.58 -2.88 -10.58
N LYS A 34 3.90 -2.58 -9.46
CA LYS A 34 3.35 -1.23 -9.19
C LYS A 34 4.43 -0.20 -8.88
N PHE A 35 5.67 -0.62 -8.61
CA PHE A 35 6.77 0.30 -8.31
C PHE A 35 7.21 1.13 -9.52
N GLU A 36 6.89 0.69 -10.74
CA GLU A 36 7.10 1.44 -12.00
C GLU A 36 6.46 2.85 -11.96
N ASN A 37 5.43 3.07 -11.14
CA ASN A 37 4.76 4.37 -10.99
C ASN A 37 5.49 5.35 -10.04
N PHE A 38 6.38 4.89 -9.16
CA PHE A 38 7.17 5.78 -8.28
C PHE A 38 8.29 6.51 -9.05
N HIS A 39 8.63 6.05 -10.26
CA HIS A 39 9.72 6.59 -11.09
C HIS A 39 9.38 7.88 -11.85
N ARG A 40 8.15 8.41 -11.77
CA ARG A 40 7.73 9.48 -12.69
C ARG A 40 8.20 10.89 -12.36
N VAL A 41 8.89 11.13 -11.26
CA VAL A 41 9.46 12.44 -10.97
C VAL A 41 10.83 12.29 -10.31
N ALA A 42 11.87 12.11 -11.12
CA ALA A 42 13.17 12.65 -10.74
C ALA A 42 13.31 13.97 -11.51
N PRO A 43 13.33 15.14 -10.85
CA PRO A 43 13.96 16.27 -11.48
C PRO A 43 15.42 15.88 -11.69
N THR A 44 15.99 16.20 -12.84
CA THR A 44 17.43 16.37 -12.98
C THR A 44 17.85 17.56 -12.10
N LEU A 45 17.86 17.36 -10.78
CA LEU A 45 18.47 18.28 -9.86
C LEU A 45 19.96 18.28 -10.17
N PRO A 46 20.58 19.45 -10.43
CA PRO A 46 22.01 19.52 -10.56
C PRO A 46 22.62 18.95 -9.26
N LEU A 47 23.69 18.17 -9.39
CA LEU A 47 24.56 17.83 -8.26
C LEU A 47 24.98 19.14 -7.60
N ALA A 48 24.26 19.53 -6.53
CA ALA A 48 24.59 20.71 -5.75
C ALA A 48 26.01 20.51 -5.17
N PRO A 49 26.78 21.60 -5.04
CA PRO A 49 28.20 21.51 -4.74
C PRO A 49 28.43 20.75 -3.43
N GLN A 50 29.55 20.02 -3.37
CA GLN A 50 30.13 19.42 -2.17
C GLN A 50 30.58 20.49 -1.15
N ASN A 51 29.72 21.46 -0.84
CA ASN A 51 29.88 22.27 0.35
C ASN A 51 29.52 21.37 1.51
N GLY A 52 30.53 20.73 2.09
CA GLY A 52 30.38 19.74 3.16
C GLY A 52 29.32 20.19 4.14
N LEU A 53 28.23 19.44 4.20
CA LEU A 53 27.16 19.66 5.15
C LEU A 53 27.80 19.60 6.54
N LEU A 54 27.82 20.74 7.23
CA LEU A 54 28.42 20.91 8.55
C LEU A 54 27.61 20.22 9.67
N LEU A 55 26.72 19.29 9.32
CA LEU A 55 25.97 18.52 10.30
C LEU A 55 26.81 17.33 10.76
N LYS A 56 27.25 17.39 12.03
CA LYS A 56 27.94 16.27 12.68
C LYS A 56 26.95 15.12 12.92
N ALA A 57 27.44 13.89 12.93
CA ALA A 57 26.63 12.69 13.16
C ALA A 57 25.74 12.77 14.41
N GLU A 58 26.28 13.25 15.54
CA GLU A 58 25.51 13.44 16.78
C GLU A 58 24.39 14.49 16.66
N ASN A 59 24.56 15.49 15.79
CA ASN A 59 23.49 16.46 15.53
C ASN A 59 22.41 15.84 14.64
N ALA A 60 22.78 15.03 13.65
CA ALA A 60 21.83 14.26 12.86
C ALA A 60 21.03 13.29 13.76
N TRP A 61 21.68 12.65 14.72
CA TRP A 61 21.04 11.76 15.69
C TRP A 61 20.01 12.48 16.55
N LYS A 62 20.34 13.68 17.04
CA LYS A 62 19.41 14.52 17.79
C LYS A 62 18.22 14.96 16.94
N LEU A 63 18.47 15.40 15.70
CA LEU A 63 17.40 15.81 14.79
C LEU A 63 16.47 14.63 14.43
N ALA A 64 17.01 13.41 14.30
CA ALA A 64 16.21 12.20 14.12
C ALA A 64 15.28 11.98 15.32
N ALA A 65 15.80 12.07 16.55
CA ALA A 65 15.00 11.97 17.77
C ALA A 65 13.95 13.08 17.88
N GLU A 66 14.31 14.33 17.57
CA GLU A 66 13.40 15.47 17.59
C GLU A 66 12.27 15.31 16.57
N SER A 67 12.59 14.87 15.35
CA SER A 67 11.58 14.66 14.29
C SER A 67 10.54 13.61 14.69
N LEU A 68 10.98 12.51 15.30
CA LEU A 68 10.07 11.47 15.78
C LEU A 68 9.29 11.94 17.00
N SER A 69 9.91 12.66 17.94
CA SER A 69 9.20 13.21 19.11
C SER A 69 8.13 14.22 18.70
N ASN A 70 8.39 15.02 17.66
CA ASN A 70 7.44 15.97 17.11
C ASN A 70 6.21 15.28 16.50
N LYS A 71 6.41 14.17 15.76
CA LYS A 71 5.32 13.42 15.13
C LYS A 71 4.66 12.38 16.04
N LEU A 72 5.34 11.92 17.08
CA LEU A 72 4.89 10.87 18.00
C LEU A 72 5.06 11.35 19.45
N PRO A 73 4.30 12.37 19.90
CA PRO A 73 4.45 12.93 21.23
C PRO A 73 4.20 11.91 22.35
N ASN A 74 3.39 10.89 22.08
CA ASN A 74 3.14 9.79 23.01
C ASN A 74 4.38 8.89 23.26
N LEU A 75 5.42 9.00 22.43
CA LEU A 75 6.69 8.28 22.56
C LEU A 75 7.85 9.17 22.99
N GLU A 76 7.61 10.44 23.33
CA GLU A 76 8.67 11.41 23.60
C GLU A 76 9.65 10.92 24.68
N MET A 77 9.14 10.26 25.72
CA MET A 77 9.96 9.74 26.81
C MET A 77 10.89 8.62 26.32
N GLU A 78 10.35 7.64 25.62
CA GLU A 78 11.09 6.48 25.10
C GLU A 78 12.10 6.93 24.02
N ILE A 79 11.69 7.84 23.13
CA ILE A 79 12.56 8.45 22.13
C ILE A 79 13.74 9.17 22.80
N SER A 80 13.48 9.95 23.85
CA SER A 80 14.53 10.64 24.61
C SER A 80 15.47 9.65 25.32
N GLN A 81 14.92 8.57 25.89
CA GLN A 81 15.71 7.52 26.52
C GLN A 81 16.65 6.82 25.53
N VAL A 82 16.15 6.38 24.36
CA VAL A 82 17.02 5.74 23.36
C VAL A 82 18.02 6.73 22.76
N ALA A 83 17.61 7.98 22.55
CA ALA A 83 18.50 9.01 22.04
C ALA A 83 19.71 9.25 22.97
N GLN A 84 19.54 9.07 24.28
CA GLN A 84 20.60 9.25 25.28
C GLN A 84 21.34 7.94 25.60
N GLY A 85 20.63 6.82 25.68
CA GLY A 85 21.14 5.53 26.17
C GLY A 85 21.85 4.66 25.13
N SER A 86 21.51 4.81 23.84
CA SER A 86 22.11 3.99 22.79
C SER A 86 23.58 4.30 22.55
N LYS A 87 24.40 3.24 22.52
CA LYS A 87 25.81 3.33 22.12
C LYS A 87 25.90 3.57 20.62
N ARG A 88 26.79 4.47 20.18
CA ARG A 88 26.91 4.86 18.77
C ARG A 88 28.37 4.89 18.36
N ASN A 89 28.69 4.25 17.24
CA ASN A 89 29.97 4.36 16.58
C ASN A 89 29.78 4.89 15.15
N PHE A 90 29.91 6.20 14.98
CA PHE A 90 29.81 6.87 13.68
C PHE A 90 31.12 6.87 12.87
N TYR A 91 32.17 6.23 13.39
CA TYR A 91 33.51 6.19 12.80
C TYR A 91 33.89 4.77 12.36
N ALA A 92 32.90 3.93 12.03
CA ALA A 92 33.15 2.59 11.54
C ALA A 92 33.88 2.63 10.18
N SER A 93 34.55 1.54 9.82
CA SER A 93 35.15 1.38 8.50
C SER A 93 34.07 1.48 7.41
N SER A 94 34.35 2.22 6.33
CA SER A 94 33.46 2.34 5.16
C SER A 94 33.25 1.01 4.42
N GLN A 95 34.03 -0.02 4.73
CA GLN A 95 33.85 -1.38 4.21
C GLN A 95 32.72 -2.16 4.91
N ASN A 96 32.27 -1.69 6.07
CA ASN A 96 31.18 -2.30 6.81
C ASN A 96 29.88 -1.54 6.52
N SER A 97 28.81 -2.28 6.20
CA SER A 97 27.47 -1.71 6.15
C SER A 97 27.05 -1.20 7.54
N SER A 98 26.25 -0.14 7.56
CA SER A 98 25.60 0.32 8.79
C SER A 98 24.76 -0.79 9.40
N TYR A 99 24.70 -0.84 10.74
CA TYR A 99 23.85 -1.78 11.45
C TYR A 99 23.43 -1.27 12.82
N THR A 100 22.27 -1.77 13.26
CA THR A 100 21.77 -1.68 14.63
C THR A 100 21.64 -3.08 15.23
N LEU A 101 22.16 -3.27 16.45
CA LEU A 101 22.13 -4.54 17.17
C LEU A 101 21.80 -4.33 18.65
N ILE A 102 21.05 -5.24 19.26
CA ILE A 102 20.92 -5.32 20.72
C ILE A 102 21.86 -6.41 21.24
N GLU A 103 22.80 -6.03 22.11
CA GLU A 103 23.71 -6.97 22.77
C GLU A 103 22.96 -7.67 23.93
N ASP A 104 23.27 -8.93 24.21
CA ASP A 104 22.54 -9.74 25.22
C ASP A 104 22.51 -9.08 26.62
N ASP A 105 23.57 -8.35 26.96
CA ASP A 105 23.77 -7.69 28.26
C ASP A 105 23.46 -6.17 28.22
N SER A 106 22.84 -5.67 27.14
CA SER A 106 22.50 -4.25 27.00
C SER A 106 20.99 -4.03 27.06
N ASP A 107 20.58 -2.95 27.73
CA ASP A 107 19.20 -2.47 27.73
C ASP A 107 18.91 -1.59 26.50
N PHE A 108 19.95 -1.09 25.83
CA PHE A 108 19.84 -0.22 24.66
C PHE A 108 20.52 -0.82 23.44
N PRO A 109 19.93 -0.68 22.24
CA PRO A 109 20.60 -1.04 20.99
C PRO A 109 21.83 -0.17 20.72
N THR A 110 22.82 -0.78 20.05
CA THR A 110 24.05 -0.16 19.57
C THR A 110 23.97 0.07 18.06
N VAL A 111 24.40 1.24 17.62
CA VAL A 111 24.50 1.62 16.20
C VAL A 111 25.96 1.70 15.78
N SER A 112 26.28 1.19 14.59
CA SER A 112 27.59 1.35 13.97
C SER A 112 27.42 1.75 12.51
N MET A 113 28.04 2.86 12.09
CA MET A 113 28.02 3.33 10.71
C MET A 113 29.27 4.16 10.37
N SER A 114 29.56 4.31 9.08
CA SER A 114 30.64 5.16 8.57
C SER A 114 30.08 6.51 8.13
N PHE A 115 30.08 7.51 9.02
CA PHE A 115 29.52 8.83 8.73
C PHE A 115 30.56 9.78 8.11
N ASN A 116 30.31 10.26 6.89
CA ASN A 116 31.20 11.19 6.19
C ASN A 116 30.58 12.60 5.99
N GLY A 117 29.37 12.83 6.50
CA GLY A 117 28.68 14.12 6.42
C GLY A 117 27.92 14.34 5.12
N SER A 118 27.63 13.29 4.35
CA SER A 118 26.74 13.40 3.19
C SER A 118 25.27 13.41 3.61
N ALA A 119 24.38 13.90 2.73
CA ALA A 119 22.94 13.83 2.96
C ALA A 119 22.44 12.38 3.10
N ALA A 120 23.06 11.44 2.39
CA ALA A 120 22.78 10.01 2.53
C ALA A 120 23.19 9.49 3.93
N ASP A 121 24.31 9.96 4.49
CA ASP A 121 24.71 9.58 5.85
C ASP A 121 23.70 10.11 6.89
N ILE A 122 23.19 11.33 6.69
CA ILE A 122 22.18 11.94 7.58
C ILE A 122 20.87 11.15 7.50
N LEU A 123 20.44 10.76 6.30
CA LEU A 123 19.27 9.91 6.11
C LEU A 123 19.47 8.52 6.76
N CYS A 124 20.65 7.94 6.60
CA CYS A 124 21.02 6.67 7.23
C CYS A 124 21.00 6.77 8.77
N VAL A 125 21.39 7.91 9.35
CA VAL A 125 21.23 8.14 10.80
C VAL A 125 19.76 8.04 11.22
N ALA A 126 18.83 8.63 10.46
CA ALA A 126 17.39 8.52 10.75
C ALA A 126 16.87 7.09 10.61
N HIS A 127 17.36 6.35 9.60
CA HIS A 127 17.07 4.94 9.38
C HIS A 127 17.46 4.09 10.60
N GLU A 128 18.72 4.19 11.04
CA GLU A 128 19.23 3.44 12.19
C GLU A 128 18.54 3.87 13.49
N PHE A 129 18.19 5.15 13.65
CA PHE A 129 17.40 5.61 14.78
C PHE A 129 16.03 4.90 14.84
N GLY A 130 15.36 4.73 13.69
CA GLY A 130 14.11 3.99 13.59
C GLY A 130 14.25 2.54 14.06
N HIS A 131 15.33 1.85 13.69
CA HIS A 131 15.66 0.52 14.21
C HIS A 131 15.88 0.52 15.73
N VAL A 132 16.66 1.47 16.24
CA VAL A 132 16.93 1.59 17.67
C VAL A 132 15.64 1.74 18.46
N LEU A 133 14.78 2.68 18.06
CA LEU A 133 13.51 2.92 18.73
C LEU A 133 12.64 1.65 18.72
N GLN A 134 12.56 0.97 17.56
CA GLN A 134 11.73 -0.22 17.45
C GLN A 134 12.24 -1.38 18.30
N LEU A 135 13.55 -1.65 18.28
CA LEU A 135 14.14 -2.73 19.06
C LEU A 135 14.04 -2.47 20.56
N TYR A 136 14.13 -1.21 20.98
CA TYR A 136 13.93 -0.80 22.37
C TYR A 136 12.48 -1.07 22.81
N LEU A 137 11.50 -0.53 22.08
CA LEU A 137 10.08 -0.65 22.42
C LEU A 137 9.58 -2.10 22.35
N ALA A 138 10.08 -2.88 21.40
CA ALA A 138 9.73 -4.29 21.29
C ALA A 138 10.30 -5.16 22.42
N GLY A 139 11.17 -4.65 23.29
CA GLY A 139 11.57 -5.35 24.52
C GLY A 139 12.13 -6.75 24.29
N ARG A 140 13.04 -6.91 23.31
CA ARG A 140 13.66 -8.19 22.88
C ARG A 140 12.74 -9.18 22.17
N HIS A 141 11.50 -8.81 21.85
CA HIS A 141 10.67 -9.65 20.98
C HIS A 141 11.26 -9.69 19.57
N PHE A 142 11.20 -10.87 18.94
CA PHE A 142 11.66 -11.03 17.57
C PHE A 142 10.74 -10.25 16.61
N ILE A 143 11.34 -9.40 15.78
CA ILE A 143 10.66 -8.67 14.71
C ILE A 143 11.19 -9.18 13.37
N PRO A 144 10.33 -9.65 12.46
CA PRO A 144 10.72 -10.06 11.12
C PRO A 144 11.51 -8.97 10.38
N PRO A 145 12.56 -9.33 9.60
CA PRO A 145 13.42 -8.37 8.93
C PRO A 145 12.70 -7.26 8.15
N MET A 146 11.72 -7.60 7.31
CA MET A 146 10.96 -6.60 6.54
C MET A 146 10.21 -5.62 7.44
N TYR A 147 9.72 -6.07 8.60
CA TYR A 147 8.97 -5.23 9.53
C TYR A 147 9.90 -4.25 10.26
N ARG A 148 11.17 -4.64 10.44
CA ARG A 148 12.21 -3.72 10.94
C ARG A 148 12.54 -2.64 9.94
N GLU A 149 12.64 -3.00 8.66
CA GLU A 149 12.86 -2.05 7.58
C GLU A 149 11.67 -1.09 7.42
N ILE A 150 10.43 -1.54 7.64
CA ILE A 150 9.25 -0.65 7.60
C ILE A 150 9.38 0.47 8.64
N ALA A 151 9.78 0.14 9.88
CA ALA A 151 9.98 1.15 10.93
C ALA A 151 11.10 2.13 10.60
N ALA A 152 12.22 1.64 10.07
CA ALA A 152 13.34 2.48 9.67
C ALA A 152 12.99 3.41 8.51
N PHE A 153 12.32 2.92 7.46
CA PHE A 153 11.87 3.76 6.35
C PHE A 153 10.75 4.72 6.73
N LEU A 154 9.91 4.38 7.71
CA LEU A 154 8.92 5.30 8.25
C LEU A 154 9.62 6.44 9.01
N ALA A 155 10.64 6.13 9.81
CA ALA A 155 11.47 7.13 10.47
C ALA A 155 12.17 8.05 9.47
N GLU A 156 12.71 7.52 8.37
CA GLU A 156 13.25 8.35 7.28
C GLU A 156 12.21 9.32 6.69
N CYS A 157 10.98 8.84 6.46
CA CYS A 157 9.92 9.66 5.88
C CYS A 157 9.47 10.78 6.82
N ILE A 158 9.37 10.50 8.12
CA ILE A 158 9.07 11.49 9.17
C ILE A 158 10.21 12.52 9.26
N PHE A 159 11.45 12.05 9.28
CA PHE A 159 12.64 12.88 9.34
C PHE A 159 12.76 13.80 8.14
N LEU A 160 12.53 13.28 6.93
CA LEU A 160 12.58 14.07 5.70
C LEU A 160 11.57 15.22 5.73
N GLU A 161 10.31 14.96 6.07
CA GLU A 161 9.28 16.00 6.20
C GLU A 161 9.68 17.06 7.22
N TYR A 162 10.18 16.63 8.38
CA TYR A 162 10.66 17.55 9.41
C TYR A 162 11.79 18.45 8.91
N MET A 163 12.80 17.86 8.23
CA MET A 163 13.95 18.62 7.71
C MET A 163 13.56 19.61 6.62
N GLU A 164 12.56 19.29 5.79
CA GLU A 164 12.02 20.23 4.79
C GLU A 164 11.36 21.45 5.42
N GLU A 165 10.78 21.30 6.61
CA GLU A 165 10.17 22.40 7.35
C GLU A 165 11.22 23.26 8.06
N ILE A 166 12.20 22.64 8.74
CA ILE A 166 13.12 23.37 9.64
C ILE A 166 14.42 23.84 8.96
N GLN A 167 14.89 23.13 7.93
CA GLN A 167 16.12 23.46 7.18
C GLN A 167 15.94 23.11 5.70
N PRO A 168 15.16 23.91 4.93
CA PRO A 168 14.72 23.54 3.59
C PRO A 168 15.84 23.17 2.61
N ASP A 169 16.99 23.86 2.67
CA ASP A 169 18.14 23.57 1.80
C ASP A 169 18.70 22.17 2.07
N LEU A 170 18.90 21.82 3.35
CA LEU A 170 19.34 20.47 3.74
C LEU A 170 18.25 19.43 3.50
N GLY A 171 16.99 19.78 3.72
CA GLY A 171 15.85 18.93 3.38
C GLY A 171 15.82 18.54 1.89
N MET A 172 16.16 19.48 0.99
CA MET A 172 16.28 19.22 -0.44
C MET A 172 17.41 18.24 -0.77
N ASP A 173 18.58 18.40 -0.14
CA ASP A 173 19.71 17.48 -0.33
C ASP A 173 19.39 16.06 0.19
N ILE A 174 18.71 15.97 1.35
CA ILE A 174 18.26 14.69 1.92
C ILE A 174 17.19 14.05 1.03
N ARG A 175 16.26 14.84 0.47
CA ARG A 175 15.27 14.33 -0.50
C ARG A 175 15.95 13.74 -1.72
N ALA A 176 16.94 14.43 -2.27
CA ALA A 176 17.69 13.93 -3.43
C ALA A 176 18.41 12.61 -3.12
N ALA A 177 18.99 12.46 -1.92
CA ALA A 177 19.57 11.20 -1.47
C ALA A 177 18.51 10.09 -1.33
N TRP A 178 17.36 10.40 -0.72
CA TRP A 178 16.22 9.48 -0.55
C TRP A 178 15.67 8.99 -1.90
N GLU A 179 15.60 9.87 -2.90
CA GLU A 179 15.19 9.55 -4.28
C GLU A 179 16.22 8.71 -5.03
N LEU A 180 17.52 8.96 -4.81
CA LEU A 180 18.60 8.14 -5.37
C LEU A 180 18.54 6.70 -4.81
N ASP A 181 18.31 6.54 -3.51
CA ASP A 181 18.14 5.23 -2.88
C ASP A 181 16.92 4.47 -3.43
N ASN A 182 15.85 5.18 -3.80
CA ASN A 182 14.69 4.54 -4.44
C ASN A 182 15.04 3.88 -5.77
N GLN A 183 16.01 4.41 -6.53
CA GLN A 183 16.49 3.76 -7.75
C GLN A 183 17.14 2.41 -7.41
N ILE A 184 17.94 2.37 -6.35
CA ILE A 184 18.59 1.13 -5.89
C ILE A 184 17.54 0.12 -5.42
N TYR A 185 16.61 0.54 -4.55
CA TYR A 185 15.64 -0.35 -3.93
C TYR A 185 14.57 -0.83 -4.92
N PHE A 186 14.00 0.05 -5.74
CA PHE A 186 12.93 -0.35 -6.65
C PHE A 186 13.42 -0.97 -7.95
N GLU A 187 14.61 -0.57 -8.46
CA GLU A 187 15.14 -1.18 -9.68
C GLU A 187 15.99 -2.40 -9.39
N ASN A 188 17.14 -2.23 -8.74
CA ASN A 188 18.11 -3.31 -8.59
C ASN A 188 17.58 -4.36 -7.62
N ASP A 189 17.19 -3.97 -6.41
CA ASP A 189 16.69 -4.91 -5.41
C ASP A 189 15.32 -5.47 -5.79
N GLY A 190 14.45 -4.64 -6.39
CA GLY A 190 13.17 -5.07 -6.94
C GLY A 190 13.31 -6.15 -8.02
N LYS A 191 14.21 -5.97 -8.99
CA LYS A 191 14.51 -6.98 -10.03
C LYS A 191 15.11 -8.25 -9.43
N LEU A 192 16.06 -8.12 -8.49
CA LEU A 192 16.65 -9.26 -7.79
C LEU A 192 15.59 -10.09 -7.04
N LEU A 193 14.63 -9.43 -6.39
CA LEU A 193 13.52 -10.10 -5.71
C LEU A 193 12.56 -10.76 -6.71
N LEU A 194 12.18 -10.06 -7.79
CA LEU A 194 11.33 -10.62 -8.86
C LEU A 194 11.93 -11.90 -9.46
N ASP A 195 13.23 -11.90 -9.72
CA ASP A 195 13.94 -13.08 -10.22
C ASP A 195 13.96 -14.22 -9.21
N ALA A 196 14.23 -13.91 -7.94
CA ALA A 196 14.28 -14.90 -6.86
C ALA A 196 12.91 -15.57 -6.64
N LEU A 197 11.81 -14.82 -6.80
CA LEU A 197 10.42 -15.29 -6.73
C LEU A 197 10.01 -16.22 -7.88
N LYS A 198 10.80 -16.38 -8.94
CA LYS A 198 10.52 -17.36 -10.01
C LYS A 198 10.65 -18.79 -9.48
N THR A 199 11.55 -19.02 -8.54
CA THR A 199 11.87 -20.33 -7.97
C THR A 199 12.13 -20.24 -6.46
N PRO A 200 11.14 -19.85 -5.65
CA PRO A 200 11.36 -19.42 -4.27
C PRO A 200 11.89 -20.52 -3.34
N GLN A 201 11.64 -21.79 -3.65
CA GLN A 201 12.10 -22.94 -2.85
C GLN A 201 13.60 -23.24 -3.00
N ILE A 202 14.26 -22.70 -4.04
CA ILE A 202 15.69 -22.92 -4.31
C ILE A 202 16.51 -21.62 -4.29
N SER A 203 15.85 -20.48 -4.49
CA SER A 203 16.49 -19.17 -4.39
C SER A 203 16.87 -18.87 -2.94
N LYS A 204 18.17 -18.66 -2.68
CA LYS A 204 18.66 -18.30 -1.33
C LYS A 204 18.14 -16.93 -0.92
N TYR A 205 17.79 -16.79 0.36
CA TYR A 205 17.42 -15.52 0.95
C TYR A 205 18.61 -14.53 0.93
N ASN A 206 18.30 -13.28 0.57
CA ASN A 206 19.19 -12.13 0.67
C ASN A 206 18.47 -11.03 1.47
N TYR A 207 19.14 -10.44 2.45
CA TYR A 207 18.56 -9.39 3.29
C TYR A 207 18.01 -8.20 2.49
N ARG A 208 18.61 -7.89 1.33
CA ARG A 208 18.15 -6.80 0.44
C ARG A 208 16.74 -7.03 -0.12
N TYR A 209 16.22 -8.25 -0.07
CA TYR A 209 14.82 -8.54 -0.46
C TYR A 209 13.78 -7.85 0.43
N ASN A 210 14.17 -7.41 1.63
CA ASN A 210 13.28 -6.67 2.51
C ASN A 210 13.01 -5.23 2.03
N TYR A 211 13.98 -4.61 1.35
CA TYR A 211 13.96 -3.17 1.08
C TYR A 211 12.84 -2.71 0.15
N PRO A 212 12.59 -3.34 -1.02
CA PRO A 212 11.63 -2.80 -1.99
C PRO A 212 10.21 -2.72 -1.40
N LEU A 213 9.75 -3.80 -0.76
CA LEU A 213 8.43 -3.82 -0.14
C LEU A 213 8.37 -2.88 1.07
N ALA A 214 9.33 -2.97 1.99
CA ALA A 214 9.32 -2.15 3.20
C ALA A 214 9.33 -0.65 2.89
N ARG A 215 10.14 -0.23 1.91
CA ARG A 215 10.22 1.15 1.43
C ARG A 215 8.88 1.64 0.89
N SER A 216 8.24 0.84 0.03
CA SER A 216 6.93 1.21 -0.52
C SER A 216 5.85 1.23 0.55
N ILE A 217 5.85 0.28 1.48
CA ILE A 217 4.84 0.20 2.54
C ILE A 217 4.98 1.41 3.46
N ALA A 218 6.19 1.73 3.94
CA ALA A 218 6.44 2.90 4.76
C ALA A 218 6.02 4.21 4.06
N ALA A 219 6.36 4.39 2.79
CA ALA A 219 5.97 5.57 2.02
C ALA A 219 4.44 5.70 1.84
N LYS A 220 3.72 4.58 1.69
CA LYS A 220 2.25 4.58 1.67
C LYS A 220 1.67 4.86 3.05
N MET A 221 2.17 4.18 4.10
CA MET A 221 1.73 4.37 5.49
C MET A 221 1.88 5.81 5.95
N LYS A 222 2.98 6.48 5.59
CA LYS A 222 3.15 7.90 5.88
C LYS A 222 2.03 8.79 5.33
N LYS A 223 1.39 8.37 4.23
CA LYS A 223 0.31 9.14 3.57
C LYS A 223 -1.09 8.75 4.05
N THR A 224 -1.28 7.51 4.50
CA THR A 224 -2.62 6.93 4.70
C THR A 224 -2.89 6.39 6.09
N ALA A 225 -1.84 6.06 6.86
CA ALA A 225 -1.98 5.50 8.19
C ALA A 225 -2.02 6.61 9.26
N SER A 226 -2.65 6.30 10.38
CA SER A 226 -2.73 7.21 11.54
C SER A 226 -1.43 7.17 12.38
N GLU A 227 -1.28 8.14 13.28
CA GLU A 227 -0.19 8.14 14.26
C GLU A 227 -0.24 6.90 15.19
N ASP A 228 -1.44 6.40 15.49
CA ASP A 228 -1.63 5.16 16.25
C ASP A 228 -1.09 3.93 15.49
N ASP A 229 -1.25 3.89 14.17
CA ASP A 229 -0.67 2.83 13.34
C ASP A 229 0.86 2.89 13.35
N TRP A 230 1.43 4.11 13.31
CA TRP A 230 2.87 4.30 13.39
C TRP A 230 3.40 3.87 14.76
N TYR A 231 2.69 4.19 15.84
CA TYR A 231 3.00 3.72 17.19
C TYR A 231 3.09 2.18 17.25
N LEU A 232 2.13 1.48 16.62
CA LEU A 232 2.12 0.01 16.57
C LEU A 232 3.30 -0.57 15.77
N VAL A 233 3.73 0.11 14.70
CA VAL A 233 4.93 -0.26 13.94
C VAL A 233 6.19 -0.17 14.81
N PHE A 234 6.36 0.93 15.54
CA PHE A 234 7.52 1.12 16.41
C PHE A 234 7.50 0.18 17.62
N HIS A 235 6.33 -0.26 18.10
CA HIS A 235 6.26 -1.32 19.12
C HIS A 235 6.54 -2.73 18.60
N GLY A 236 6.73 -2.90 17.29
CA GLY A 236 6.90 -4.23 16.69
C GLY A 236 5.65 -5.10 16.82
N ASN A 237 4.44 -4.50 16.87
CA ASN A 237 3.20 -5.26 16.96
C ASN A 237 2.95 -6.02 15.65
N LEU A 238 3.27 -7.31 15.63
CA LEU A 238 3.28 -8.12 14.41
C LEU A 238 1.92 -8.23 13.74
N GLU A 239 0.83 -8.34 14.51
CA GLU A 239 -0.52 -8.49 13.95
C GLU A 239 -1.01 -7.18 13.34
N ALA A 240 -0.72 -6.05 13.99
CA ALA A 240 -1.03 -4.73 13.45
C ALA A 240 -0.21 -4.46 12.18
N ILE A 241 1.10 -4.71 12.21
CA ILE A 241 1.97 -4.54 11.04
C ILE A 241 1.48 -5.41 9.88
N LYS A 242 1.14 -6.67 10.15
CA LYS A 242 0.57 -7.57 9.13
C LYS A 242 -0.72 -7.01 8.53
N THR A 243 -1.67 -6.57 9.36
CA THR A 243 -2.94 -5.98 8.89
C THR A 243 -2.71 -4.74 8.03
N LEU A 244 -1.74 -3.90 8.42
CA LEU A 244 -1.34 -2.73 7.66
C LEU A 244 -0.71 -3.14 6.33
N ILE A 245 0.22 -4.10 6.32
CA ILE A 245 0.82 -4.63 5.09
C ILE A 245 -0.25 -5.16 4.15
N ASP A 246 -1.18 -5.98 4.64
CA ASP A 246 -2.28 -6.52 3.85
C ASP A 246 -3.10 -5.37 3.24
N THR A 247 -3.43 -4.34 4.01
CA THR A 247 -4.14 -3.15 3.51
C THR A 247 -3.34 -2.40 2.43
N GLN A 248 -2.03 -2.19 2.65
CA GLN A 248 -1.18 -1.39 1.76
C GLN A 248 -0.74 -2.14 0.48
N LEU A 249 -0.53 -3.45 0.57
CA LEU A 249 -0.16 -4.32 -0.55
C LEU A 249 -1.36 -4.76 -1.36
N LEU A 250 -2.47 -5.09 -0.69
CA LEU A 250 -3.65 -5.58 -1.38
C LEU A 250 -4.39 -4.46 -2.10
N ASP A 251 -4.31 -3.19 -1.65
CA ASP A 251 -4.86 -1.98 -2.30
C ASP A 251 -6.12 -2.32 -3.13
N ARG A 252 -7.00 -3.12 -2.52
CA ARG A 252 -8.09 -3.84 -3.23
C ARG A 252 -9.11 -2.86 -3.76
N GLU A 253 -9.07 -1.64 -3.25
CA GLU A 253 -10.03 -0.58 -3.52
C GLU A 253 -9.63 0.36 -4.66
N LYS A 254 -8.39 0.33 -5.19
CA LYS A 254 -7.96 1.30 -6.22
C LYS A 254 -7.65 0.77 -7.61
N GLU A 255 -7.51 -0.53 -7.81
CA GLU A 255 -7.40 -1.09 -9.16
C GLU A 255 -8.07 -2.47 -9.24
N MET A 256 -9.39 -2.52 -9.04
CA MET A 256 -10.18 -3.60 -9.62
C MET A 256 -10.18 -3.43 -11.14
N GLN A 257 -9.10 -3.86 -11.81
CA GLN A 257 -9.05 -3.88 -13.26
C GLN A 257 -10.24 -4.69 -13.78
N ASN A 258 -11.03 -4.05 -14.63
CA ASN A 258 -12.19 -4.71 -15.24
C ASN A 258 -11.72 -5.84 -16.17
N TYR A 259 -11.75 -7.06 -15.66
CA TYR A 259 -11.39 -8.29 -16.39
C TYR A 259 -12.55 -8.85 -17.20
N LEU A 260 -13.74 -8.24 -17.16
CA LEU A 260 -14.86 -8.72 -17.94
C LEU A 260 -14.55 -8.57 -19.44
N PRO A 261 -15.02 -9.51 -20.27
CA PRO A 261 -14.77 -9.49 -21.70
C PRO A 261 -15.45 -8.29 -22.36
N GLU A 262 -14.89 -7.86 -23.49
CA GLU A 262 -15.53 -6.87 -24.34
C GLU A 262 -16.87 -7.39 -24.88
N VAL A 263 -17.86 -6.51 -24.94
CA VAL A 263 -19.22 -6.84 -25.35
C VAL A 263 -19.42 -6.42 -26.81
N PRO A 264 -19.97 -7.29 -27.68
CA PRO A 264 -20.29 -6.94 -29.07
C PRO A 264 -21.29 -5.79 -29.21
N GLU A 265 -21.35 -5.16 -30.39
CA GLU A 265 -22.29 -4.05 -30.62
C GLU A 265 -23.73 -4.54 -30.50
N PRO A 266 -24.65 -3.69 -30.00
CA PRO A 266 -26.07 -4.00 -30.03
C PRO A 266 -26.55 -4.25 -31.46
N GLU A 267 -27.19 -5.39 -31.68
CA GLU A 267 -27.74 -5.76 -32.98
C GLU A 267 -29.19 -5.25 -33.06
N ALA A 268 -29.44 -4.18 -33.84
CA ALA A 268 -30.75 -3.53 -33.91
C ALA A 268 -31.89 -4.48 -34.35
N ASN A 269 -31.57 -5.48 -35.18
CA ASN A 269 -32.51 -6.49 -35.68
C ASN A 269 -32.67 -7.70 -34.73
N ARG A 270 -31.96 -7.75 -33.60
CA ARG A 270 -31.96 -8.89 -32.66
C ARG A 270 -32.09 -8.41 -31.20
N PRO A 271 -33.22 -7.79 -30.83
CA PRO A 271 -33.42 -7.23 -29.49
C PRO A 271 -33.36 -8.30 -28.38
N ALA A 272 -33.82 -9.52 -28.65
CA ALA A 272 -33.74 -10.63 -27.70
C ALA A 272 -32.28 -10.99 -27.35
N ILE A 273 -31.38 -11.01 -28.33
CA ILE A 273 -29.95 -11.29 -28.10
C ILE A 273 -29.33 -10.18 -27.25
N ASN A 274 -29.67 -8.92 -27.51
CA ASN A 274 -29.18 -7.78 -26.70
C ASN A 274 -29.68 -7.85 -25.25
N ALA A 275 -30.92 -8.31 -25.03
CA ALA A 275 -31.46 -8.53 -23.69
C ALA A 275 -30.69 -9.65 -22.96
N TYR A 276 -30.41 -10.78 -23.62
CA TYR A 276 -29.60 -11.86 -23.04
C TYR A 276 -28.18 -11.40 -22.70
N ARG A 277 -27.54 -10.59 -23.56
CA ARG A 277 -26.23 -9.98 -23.27
C ARG A 277 -26.31 -9.11 -22.01
N SER A 278 -27.37 -8.30 -21.90
CA SER A 278 -27.58 -7.43 -20.74
C SER A 278 -27.74 -8.21 -19.45
N LEU A 279 -28.53 -9.30 -19.46
CA LEU A 279 -28.65 -10.20 -18.32
C LEU A 279 -27.30 -10.82 -17.94
N GLY A 280 -26.54 -11.34 -18.90
CA GLY A 280 -25.22 -11.90 -18.66
C GLY A 280 -24.25 -10.90 -18.04
N MET A 281 -24.23 -9.66 -18.54
CA MET A 281 -23.42 -8.59 -17.96
C MET A 281 -23.82 -8.30 -16.49
N MET A 282 -25.12 -8.20 -16.20
CA MET A 282 -25.60 -7.95 -14.83
C MET A 282 -25.21 -9.09 -13.88
N VAL A 283 -25.31 -10.35 -14.33
CA VAL A 283 -24.90 -11.53 -13.54
C VAL A 283 -23.42 -11.46 -13.20
N LEU A 284 -22.55 -11.21 -14.18
CA LEU A 284 -21.11 -11.12 -13.96
C LEU A 284 -20.77 -9.99 -12.99
N LEU A 285 -21.38 -8.82 -13.18
CA LEU A 285 -21.21 -7.68 -12.28
C LEU A 285 -21.69 -8.00 -10.85
N ASP A 286 -22.77 -8.76 -10.67
CA ASP A 286 -23.26 -9.16 -9.35
C ASP A 286 -22.39 -10.23 -8.68
N ILE A 287 -21.84 -11.16 -9.48
CA ILE A 287 -20.84 -12.13 -9.01
C ILE A 287 -19.60 -11.41 -8.49
N ASP A 288 -19.23 -10.25 -9.04
CA ASP A 288 -18.06 -9.49 -8.60
C ASP A 288 -18.39 -8.47 -7.50
N TYR A 289 -19.66 -8.08 -7.33
CA TYR A 289 -20.09 -7.08 -6.34
C TYR A 289 -20.35 -7.65 -4.94
N TRP A 290 -20.44 -8.99 -4.79
CA TRP A 290 -20.55 -9.74 -3.52
C TRP A 290 -21.56 -9.16 -2.51
N GLN A 291 -22.79 -8.93 -2.99
CA GLN A 291 -23.88 -8.31 -2.21
C GLN A 291 -25.15 -9.16 -2.16
N GLY A 292 -25.01 -10.49 -2.09
CA GLY A 292 -26.12 -11.42 -1.87
C GLY A 292 -27.05 -11.66 -3.08
N GLU A 293 -27.06 -10.80 -4.11
CA GLU A 293 -27.84 -11.09 -5.33
C GLU A 293 -27.32 -12.30 -6.10
N SER A 294 -26.01 -12.55 -6.03
CA SER A 294 -25.38 -13.76 -6.57
C SER A 294 -25.78 -15.04 -5.84
N GLU A 295 -26.44 -14.93 -4.68
CA GLU A 295 -26.89 -16.06 -3.85
C GLU A 295 -28.35 -16.45 -4.13
N ARG A 296 -29.09 -15.65 -4.93
CA ARG A 296 -30.45 -15.98 -5.34
C ARG A 296 -30.46 -17.16 -6.31
N THR A 297 -31.59 -17.86 -6.36
CA THR A 297 -31.78 -18.89 -7.39
C THR A 297 -31.74 -18.25 -8.78
N ILE A 298 -31.21 -18.99 -9.77
CA ILE A 298 -31.10 -18.51 -11.16
C ILE A 298 -32.48 -18.09 -11.70
N GLU A 299 -33.54 -18.82 -11.35
CA GLU A 299 -34.92 -18.54 -11.77
C GLU A 299 -35.41 -17.20 -11.23
N GLU A 300 -35.31 -16.96 -9.92
CA GLU A 300 -35.74 -15.70 -9.30
C GLU A 300 -34.94 -14.51 -9.81
N TYR A 301 -33.62 -14.69 -9.96
CA TYR A 301 -32.74 -13.67 -10.51
C TYR A 301 -33.14 -13.30 -11.94
N TYR A 302 -33.34 -14.31 -12.80
CA TYR A 302 -33.70 -14.14 -14.19
C TYR A 302 -35.05 -13.44 -14.35
N VAL A 303 -36.09 -13.90 -13.64
CA VAL A 303 -37.44 -13.33 -13.71
C VAL A 303 -37.44 -11.86 -13.30
N ALA A 304 -36.78 -11.52 -12.19
CA ALA A 304 -36.72 -10.15 -11.69
C ALA A 304 -36.01 -9.20 -12.67
N ARG A 305 -34.85 -9.61 -13.22
CA ARG A 305 -34.07 -8.76 -14.15
C ARG A 305 -34.74 -8.67 -15.52
N LEU A 306 -35.37 -9.74 -16.01
CA LEU A 306 -36.11 -9.73 -17.26
C LEU A 306 -37.29 -8.75 -17.21
N ALA A 307 -38.02 -8.68 -16.10
CA ALA A 307 -39.13 -7.75 -15.93
C ALA A 307 -38.69 -6.28 -16.08
N HIS A 308 -37.54 -5.91 -15.50
CA HIS A 308 -36.99 -4.56 -15.67
C HIS A 308 -36.47 -4.29 -17.09
N LEU A 309 -35.87 -5.28 -17.76
CA LEU A 309 -35.47 -5.13 -19.16
C LEU A 309 -36.69 -4.93 -20.08
N GLN A 310 -37.77 -5.68 -19.87
CA GLN A 310 -39.02 -5.54 -20.62
C GLN A 310 -39.68 -4.17 -20.38
N SER A 311 -39.65 -3.69 -19.13
CA SER A 311 -40.21 -2.40 -18.73
C SER A 311 -39.27 -1.22 -19.03
N GLN A 312 -38.09 -1.48 -19.60
CA GLN A 312 -37.04 -0.49 -19.86
C GLN A 312 -36.58 0.28 -18.60
N THR A 313 -36.66 -0.36 -17.43
CA THR A 313 -36.21 0.20 -16.15
C THR A 313 -34.88 -0.40 -15.66
N ALA A 314 -34.04 -0.77 -16.61
CA ALA A 314 -32.70 -1.30 -16.38
C ALA A 314 -31.68 -0.65 -17.32
N LEU A 315 -30.45 -0.48 -16.84
CA LEU A 315 -29.34 0.04 -17.62
C LEU A 315 -28.05 -0.68 -17.24
N VAL A 316 -27.27 -1.10 -18.24
CA VAL A 316 -25.87 -1.52 -18.05
C VAL A 316 -24.96 -0.44 -18.61
N ALA A 317 -24.02 0.04 -17.80
CA ALA A 317 -22.97 0.96 -18.21
C ALA A 317 -21.80 0.18 -18.83
N ILE A 318 -21.46 0.53 -20.06
CA ILE A 318 -20.33 -0.02 -20.82
C ILE A 318 -19.33 1.09 -21.16
N GLU A 319 -18.03 0.90 -20.95
CA GLU A 319 -17.01 1.93 -21.23
C GLU A 319 -16.49 1.94 -22.67
N LYS A 320 -15.48 2.78 -22.95
CA LYS A 320 -14.91 2.97 -24.30
C LYS A 320 -14.26 1.69 -24.83
N GLU A 321 -13.70 0.91 -23.93
CA GLU A 321 -13.12 -0.43 -24.15
C GLU A 321 -14.20 -1.51 -24.31
N ARG A 322 -15.48 -1.12 -24.39
CA ARG A 322 -16.65 -2.01 -24.56
C ARG A 322 -16.84 -3.02 -23.42
N LYS A 323 -16.25 -2.77 -22.25
CA LYS A 323 -16.42 -3.62 -21.08
C LYS A 323 -17.55 -3.12 -20.19
N PRO A 324 -18.36 -4.02 -19.61
CA PRO A 324 -19.39 -3.63 -18.66
C PRO A 324 -18.74 -3.22 -17.34
N VAL A 325 -19.07 -2.01 -16.85
CA VAL A 325 -18.46 -1.44 -15.63
C VAL A 325 -19.43 -1.33 -14.46
N GLY A 326 -20.74 -1.40 -14.75
CA GLY A 326 -21.79 -1.37 -13.73
C GLY A 326 -23.18 -1.46 -14.34
N TYR A 327 -24.20 -1.57 -13.49
CA TYR A 327 -25.59 -1.54 -13.91
C TYR A 327 -26.49 -1.00 -12.81
N ALA A 328 -27.69 -0.57 -13.19
CA ALA A 328 -28.74 -0.21 -12.26
C ALA A 328 -30.12 -0.67 -12.74
N ILE A 329 -31.00 -0.89 -11.78
CA ILE A 329 -32.42 -1.16 -11.99
C ILE A 329 -33.25 -0.26 -11.08
N TRP A 330 -34.41 0.14 -11.55
CA TRP A 330 -35.28 1.07 -10.84
C TRP A 330 -36.76 0.79 -11.10
N ASP A 331 -37.59 1.41 -10.28
CA ASP A 331 -39.03 1.52 -10.47
C ASP A 331 -39.43 2.99 -10.58
N ILE A 332 -40.55 3.24 -11.24
CA ILE A 332 -41.22 4.54 -11.25
C ILE A 332 -42.34 4.46 -10.20
N ASP A 333 -42.40 5.46 -9.31
CA ASP A 333 -43.42 5.49 -8.28
C ASP A 333 -44.83 5.54 -8.89
N GLN A 334 -45.73 4.69 -8.40
CA GLN A 334 -47.08 4.56 -8.95
C GLN A 334 -47.97 5.77 -8.63
N THR A 335 -47.61 6.55 -7.60
CA THR A 335 -48.38 7.70 -7.14
C THR A 335 -47.83 9.02 -7.67
N ASP A 336 -46.53 9.10 -7.97
CA ASP A 336 -45.88 10.25 -8.59
C ASP A 336 -44.85 9.79 -9.62
N THR A 337 -45.19 9.89 -10.90
CA THR A 337 -44.33 9.45 -12.01
C THR A 337 -43.03 10.26 -12.12
N ASN A 338 -42.90 11.37 -11.39
CA ASN A 338 -41.65 12.13 -11.30
C ASN A 338 -40.68 11.54 -10.26
N ILE A 339 -41.06 10.50 -9.53
CA ILE A 339 -40.19 9.84 -8.54
C ILE A 339 -39.68 8.52 -9.13
N ILE A 340 -38.36 8.41 -9.23
CA ILE A 340 -37.66 7.18 -9.61
C ILE A 340 -37.03 6.57 -8.36
N ARG A 341 -37.28 5.29 -8.10
CA ARG A 341 -36.70 4.55 -6.97
C ARG A 341 -35.68 3.56 -7.49
N LEU A 342 -34.39 3.81 -7.23
CA LEU A 342 -33.32 2.88 -7.56
C LEU A 342 -33.43 1.67 -6.64
N GLN A 343 -33.67 0.50 -7.24
CA GLN A 343 -33.72 -0.78 -6.54
C GLN A 343 -32.32 -1.37 -6.37
N ARG A 344 -31.44 -1.10 -7.33
CA ARG A 344 -30.05 -1.55 -7.28
C ARG A 344 -29.14 -0.67 -8.12
N GLN A 345 -27.92 -0.53 -7.63
CA GLN A 345 -26.76 -0.04 -8.37
C GLN A 345 -25.59 -0.96 -8.04
N ALA A 346 -24.89 -1.46 -9.06
CA ALA A 346 -23.70 -2.28 -8.90
C ALA A 346 -22.61 -1.77 -9.85
N ALA A 347 -21.44 -1.41 -9.32
CA ALA A 347 -20.27 -1.05 -10.11
C ALA A 347 -19.02 -1.62 -9.43
N PRO A 348 -18.81 -2.95 -9.47
CA PRO A 348 -17.79 -3.64 -8.69
C PRO A 348 -16.38 -3.11 -8.96
N PHE A 349 -16.10 -2.60 -10.16
CA PHE A 349 -14.79 -2.08 -10.52
C PHE A 349 -14.57 -0.61 -10.13
N GLY A 350 -15.38 -0.03 -9.23
CA GLY A 350 -15.23 1.36 -8.76
C GLY A 350 -15.78 2.45 -9.70
N HIS A 351 -16.54 2.09 -10.74
CA HIS A 351 -17.02 3.02 -11.78
C HIS A 351 -18.39 3.64 -11.47
N HIS A 352 -18.66 3.96 -10.21
CA HIS A 352 -19.96 4.46 -9.74
C HIS A 352 -20.38 5.78 -10.41
N LEU A 353 -19.46 6.74 -10.54
CA LEU A 353 -19.72 8.03 -11.18
C LEU A 353 -20.05 7.88 -12.68
N ALA A 354 -19.38 6.97 -13.38
CA ALA A 354 -19.65 6.71 -14.80
C ALA A 354 -21.05 6.09 -15.00
N LEU A 355 -21.45 5.17 -14.10
CA LEU A 355 -22.80 4.61 -14.08
C LEU A 355 -23.85 5.69 -13.80
N GLN A 356 -23.62 6.56 -12.82
CA GLN A 356 -24.53 7.65 -12.47
C GLN A 356 -24.71 8.65 -13.61
N ALA A 357 -23.62 9.08 -14.25
CA ALA A 357 -23.67 9.99 -15.40
C ALA A 357 -24.52 9.42 -16.55
N LYS A 358 -24.43 8.10 -16.79
CA LYS A 358 -25.26 7.42 -17.80
C LYS A 358 -26.73 7.29 -17.40
N LEU A 359 -27.01 7.10 -16.12
CA LEU A 359 -28.38 7.11 -15.61
C LEU A 359 -29.00 8.51 -15.72
N GLN A 360 -28.26 9.56 -15.37
CA GLN A 360 -28.70 10.95 -15.49
C GLN A 360 -29.09 11.30 -16.92
N ALA A 361 -28.31 10.84 -17.90
CA ALA A 361 -28.62 11.02 -19.32
C ALA A 361 -29.88 10.27 -19.78
N ARG A 362 -30.33 9.25 -19.03
CA ARG A 362 -31.50 8.43 -19.35
C ARG A 362 -32.79 8.98 -18.72
N PHE A 363 -32.68 9.70 -17.62
CA PHE A 363 -33.84 10.22 -16.89
C PHE A 363 -34.28 11.61 -17.38
N PRO A 364 -35.57 11.97 -17.27
CA PRO A 364 -36.02 13.34 -17.54
C PRO A 364 -35.40 14.32 -16.52
N LYS A 365 -35.24 15.59 -16.91
CA LYS A 365 -34.49 16.59 -16.10
C LYS A 365 -35.12 16.93 -14.75
N ASP A 366 -36.44 16.75 -14.61
CA ASP A 366 -37.21 17.19 -13.44
C ASP A 366 -37.63 16.04 -12.52
N VAL A 367 -37.07 14.83 -12.71
CA VAL A 367 -37.41 13.68 -11.85
C VAL A 367 -36.56 13.66 -10.59
N ARG A 368 -37.19 13.28 -9.48
CA ARG A 368 -36.54 13.05 -8.21
C ARG A 368 -36.13 11.58 -8.10
N VAL A 369 -34.83 11.33 -7.94
CA VAL A 369 -34.29 9.98 -7.78
C VAL A 369 -34.11 9.66 -6.29
N LEU A 370 -34.69 8.56 -5.84
CA LEU A 370 -34.55 8.03 -4.48
C LEU A 370 -33.74 6.73 -4.54
N SER A 371 -32.73 6.60 -3.68
CA SER A 371 -31.94 5.38 -3.54
C SER A 371 -32.01 4.88 -2.11
N HIS A 372 -32.36 3.62 -1.89
CA HIS A 372 -32.35 2.99 -0.56
C HIS A 372 -31.19 1.99 -0.49
N HIS A 373 -30.25 2.19 0.44
CA HIS A 373 -29.11 1.30 0.66
C HIS A 373 -29.11 0.79 2.11
N THR A 374 -29.10 -0.54 2.30
CA THR A 374 -29.31 -1.18 3.61
C THR A 374 -28.05 -1.45 4.43
N ARG A 375 -26.84 -1.29 3.88
CA ARG A 375 -25.58 -1.41 4.64
C ARG A 375 -24.52 -0.49 4.06
N SER A 376 -24.10 0.48 4.87
CA SER A 376 -23.00 1.41 4.61
C SER A 376 -21.67 0.67 4.48
N ALA A 377 -21.06 0.73 3.29
CA ALA A 377 -19.74 1.31 3.13
C ALA A 377 -19.83 2.73 2.50
N ARG A 378 -21.07 3.23 2.32
CA ARG A 378 -21.93 3.27 1.11
C ARG A 378 -22.97 4.40 1.27
N GLU A 379 -22.52 5.60 1.53
CA GLU A 379 -23.08 6.77 0.80
C GLU A 379 -22.37 6.94 -0.55
N GLU A 380 -21.56 5.93 -0.93
CA GLU A 380 -20.45 5.93 -1.89
C GLU A 380 -20.73 6.68 -3.20
N GLN A 381 -20.44 7.98 -3.11
CA GLN A 381 -19.81 8.81 -4.13
C GLN A 381 -20.65 9.17 -5.37
N VAL A 382 -21.69 9.99 -5.38
CA VAL A 382 -22.30 10.95 -4.45
C VAL A 382 -23.79 10.93 -4.82
N ALA A 383 -24.68 10.97 -3.84
CA ALA A 383 -26.14 10.97 -4.07
C ALA A 383 -26.58 12.11 -5.01
N TRP A 384 -27.59 11.82 -5.81
CA TRP A 384 -28.22 12.68 -6.82
C TRP A 384 -28.61 14.07 -6.33
#